data_AF-A0A8J6PZL9-F1
#
_entry.id   AF-A0A8J6PZL9-F1
#
_cell.length_a   1.000
_cell.length_b   1.000
_cell.length_c   1.000
_cell.angle_alpha   90.00
_cell.angle_beta   90.00
_cell.angle_gamma   90.00
#
_symmetry.space_group_name_H-M   'P 1'
#
loop_
_entity.id
_entity.type
_entity.pdbx_description
1 polymer ?
#
loop_
_entity_poly.entity_id
_entity_poly.type
_entity_poly.pdbx_seq_one_letter_code
_entity_poly.pdbx_strand_id
1 'polypeptide(L)'
;MSKKNTISADWLITEYMNYVLKNDGKPKSVYAFTQDINTDEAKFYEYFGSFEGLEKSIFNTFFKNTLQLLEKDSNYTSFSPREKLLSFYFTFFEVLTANRSYVSYTLKDYKTNLQRLKIFSELKSSFNEFINSLEIETIETKHKDIDSFQKKALNESAWIQLLITIEFWLQDASAKFEKTDIFIEKSVNTSFEILNISPLKSIIDLGKFLYNEKIQMQ
;
A
#
# COMPACT_ATOMS: atom_id res chain seq x y z
N MET A 1 -13.71 35.74 3.72
CA MET A 1 -12.84 35.50 4.89
C MET A 1 -12.24 34.11 4.74
N SER A 2 -10.99 34.01 4.30
CA SER A 2 -10.26 32.76 4.11
C SER A 2 -10.02 32.12 5.47
N LYS A 3 -10.44 30.86 5.65
CA LYS A 3 -10.02 30.03 6.79
C LYS A 3 -8.49 30.05 6.79
N LYS A 4 -7.87 30.56 7.86
CA LYS A 4 -6.45 30.27 8.14
C LYS A 4 -6.38 28.75 8.33
N ASN A 5 -6.08 28.02 7.26
CA ASN A 5 -5.80 26.60 7.38
C ASN A 5 -4.56 26.48 8.26
N THR A 6 -4.70 25.82 9.41
CA THR A 6 -3.57 25.45 10.24
C THR A 6 -2.64 24.60 9.40
N ILE A 7 -1.36 25.00 9.28
CA ILE A 7 -0.37 24.25 8.51
C ILE A 7 -0.21 22.86 9.16
N SER A 8 -0.48 21.81 8.40
CA SER A 8 -0.35 20.41 8.79
C SER A 8 0.36 19.61 7.70
N ALA A 9 0.80 18.39 8.04
CA ALA A 9 1.36 17.45 7.06
C ALA A 9 0.39 17.20 5.89
N ASP A 10 -0.89 16.96 6.17
CA ASP A 10 -1.93 16.72 5.15
C ASP A 10 -2.16 17.94 4.25
N TRP A 11 -2.10 19.15 4.83
CA TRP A 11 -2.21 20.38 4.05
C TRP A 11 -1.00 20.54 3.12
N LEU A 12 0.23 20.33 3.59
CA LEU A 12 1.44 20.37 2.77
C LEU A 12 1.42 19.32 1.65
N ILE A 13 0.95 18.10 1.94
CA ILE A 13 0.72 17.05 0.94
C ILE A 13 -0.27 17.52 -0.13
N THR A 14 -1.40 18.09 0.29
CA THR A 14 -2.44 18.58 -0.61
C THR A 14 -1.92 19.69 -1.52
N GLU A 15 -1.24 20.69 -0.96
CA GLU A 15 -0.67 21.78 -1.74
C GLU A 15 0.44 21.30 -2.68
N TYR A 16 1.26 20.32 -2.27
CA TYR A 16 2.27 19.72 -3.13
C TYR A 16 1.65 18.98 -4.31
N MET A 17 0.65 18.13 -4.07
CA MET A 17 -0.08 17.45 -5.15
C MET A 17 -0.70 18.45 -6.13
N ASN A 18 -1.30 19.52 -5.61
CA ASN A 18 -1.88 20.59 -6.41
C ASN A 18 -0.82 21.34 -7.24
N TYR A 19 0.33 21.65 -6.64
CA TYR A 19 1.44 22.28 -7.35
C TYR A 19 1.88 21.42 -8.53
N VAL A 20 2.12 20.13 -8.29
CA VAL A 20 2.61 19.20 -9.30
C VAL A 20 1.65 19.13 -10.49
N LEU A 21 0.35 19.02 -10.22
CA LEU A 21 -0.67 18.96 -11.25
C LEU A 21 -0.85 20.28 -12.02
N LYS A 22 -0.71 21.43 -11.35
CA LYS A 22 -0.86 22.74 -12.00
C LYS A 22 0.34 23.13 -12.86
N ASN A 23 1.53 22.73 -12.44
CA ASN A 23 2.79 23.14 -13.07
C ASN A 23 3.40 22.08 -13.99
N ASP A 24 2.76 20.90 -14.11
CA ASP A 24 3.27 19.77 -14.89
C ASP A 24 4.71 19.38 -14.48
N GLY A 25 5.01 19.49 -13.19
CA GLY A 25 6.37 19.30 -12.68
C GLY A 25 6.51 19.48 -11.18
N LYS A 26 7.58 18.89 -10.63
CA LYS A 26 7.95 19.08 -9.22
C LYS A 26 8.43 20.51 -8.96
N PRO A 27 8.20 21.06 -7.76
CA PRO A 27 8.80 22.34 -7.39
C PRO A 27 10.32 22.29 -7.47
N LYS A 28 10.93 23.42 -7.87
CA LYS A 28 12.40 23.52 -8.05
C LYS A 28 13.17 23.39 -6.74
N SER A 29 12.59 23.85 -5.64
CA SER A 29 13.15 23.80 -4.29
C SER A 29 12.03 23.92 -3.26
N VAL A 30 12.31 23.53 -2.02
CA VAL A 30 11.39 23.73 -0.89
C VAL A 30 11.07 25.21 -0.73
N TYR A 31 12.08 26.07 -0.79
CA TYR A 31 11.92 27.53 -0.80
C TYR A 31 10.89 28.01 -1.84
N ALA A 32 11.06 27.64 -3.12
CA ALA A 32 10.15 28.08 -4.18
C ALA A 32 8.72 27.56 -3.94
N PHE A 33 8.57 26.31 -3.51
CA PHE A 33 7.28 25.73 -3.16
C PHE A 33 6.59 26.48 -2.02
N THR A 34 7.32 26.79 -0.95
CA THR A 34 6.74 27.44 0.23
C THR A 34 6.34 28.90 -0.07
N GLN A 35 7.07 29.59 -0.95
CA GLN A 35 6.66 30.90 -1.46
C GLN A 35 5.32 30.81 -2.22
N ASP A 36 5.17 29.82 -3.12
CA ASP A 36 3.96 29.67 -3.94
C ASP A 36 2.71 29.36 -3.10
N ILE A 37 2.87 28.62 -2.01
CA ILE A 37 1.76 28.28 -1.09
C ILE A 37 1.64 29.25 0.09
N ASN A 38 2.39 30.36 0.06
CA ASN A 38 2.40 31.43 1.07
C ASN A 38 2.66 30.95 2.50
N THR A 39 3.71 30.15 2.70
CA THR A 39 4.14 29.64 4.01
C THR A 39 5.65 29.81 4.23
N ASP A 40 6.09 29.71 5.48
CA ASP A 40 7.50 29.68 5.83
C ASP A 40 8.14 28.32 5.51
N GLU A 41 9.36 28.34 4.99
CA GLU A 41 10.13 27.13 4.71
C GLU A 41 10.41 26.31 5.98
N ALA A 42 10.60 26.97 7.13
CA ALA A 42 10.72 26.29 8.42
C ALA A 42 9.51 25.40 8.75
N LYS A 43 8.30 25.82 8.34
CA LYS A 43 7.07 25.03 8.54
C LYS A 43 7.03 23.78 7.70
N PHE A 44 7.66 23.78 6.52
CA PHE A 44 7.82 22.55 5.75
C PHE A 44 8.70 21.54 6.51
N TYR A 45 9.85 22.01 7.01
CA TYR A 45 10.81 21.16 7.71
C TYR A 45 10.34 20.66 9.09
N GLU A 46 9.31 21.26 9.68
CA GLU A 46 8.61 20.70 10.85
C GLU A 46 7.95 19.34 10.54
N TYR A 47 7.58 19.08 9.28
CA TYR A 47 6.87 17.86 8.87
C TYR A 47 7.68 16.97 7.92
N PHE A 48 8.45 17.56 6.99
CA PHE A 48 9.16 16.83 5.95
C PHE A 48 10.59 17.33 5.78
N GLY A 49 11.57 16.43 5.80
CA GLY A 49 12.98 16.77 5.58
C GLY A 49 13.35 17.05 4.11
N SER A 50 12.50 16.63 3.16
CA SER A 50 12.70 16.82 1.73
C SER A 50 11.42 16.53 0.94
N PHE A 51 11.39 16.88 -0.35
CA PHE A 51 10.30 16.43 -1.23
C PHE A 51 10.26 14.91 -1.38
N GLU A 52 11.39 14.21 -1.29
CA GLU A 52 11.38 12.74 -1.32
C GLU A 52 10.64 12.16 -0.10
N GLY A 53 10.86 12.74 1.09
CA GLY A 53 10.12 12.37 2.30
C GLY A 53 8.63 12.66 2.16
N LEU A 54 8.28 13.84 1.64
CA LEU A 54 6.89 14.20 1.35
C LEU A 54 6.26 13.20 0.37
N GLU A 55 6.89 12.92 -0.76
CA GLU A 55 6.37 12.00 -1.79
C GLU A 55 6.09 10.60 -1.24
N LYS A 56 6.99 10.06 -0.39
CA LYS A 56 6.79 8.78 0.30
C LYS A 56 5.56 8.80 1.22
N SER A 57 5.37 9.91 1.91
CA SER A 57 4.25 10.08 2.83
C SER A 57 2.88 10.15 2.13
N ILE A 58 2.81 10.56 0.85
CA ILE A 58 1.54 10.72 0.13
C ILE A 58 0.80 9.37 0.02
N PHE A 59 1.47 8.33 -0.49
CA PHE A 59 0.84 7.01 -0.63
C PHE A 59 0.54 6.37 0.73
N ASN A 60 1.40 6.61 1.73
CA ASN A 60 1.14 6.21 3.09
C ASN A 60 -0.08 6.94 3.69
N THR A 61 -0.31 8.19 3.32
CA THR A 61 -1.49 8.96 3.73
C THR A 61 -2.76 8.40 3.09
N PHE A 62 -2.73 8.02 1.80
CA PHE A 62 -3.85 7.31 1.18
C PHE A 62 -4.19 6.00 1.91
N PHE A 63 -3.16 5.25 2.31
CA PHE A 63 -3.31 4.03 3.10
C PHE A 63 -3.93 4.30 4.48
N LYS A 64 -3.42 5.27 5.23
CA LYS A 64 -3.96 5.64 6.55
C LYS A 64 -5.40 6.12 6.45
N ASN A 65 -5.71 6.96 5.47
CA ASN A 65 -7.07 7.43 5.21
C ASN A 65 -8.02 6.27 4.91
N THR A 66 -7.54 5.26 4.19
CA THR A 66 -8.31 4.03 3.89
C THR A 66 -8.68 3.30 5.18
N LEU A 67 -7.70 3.04 6.06
CA LEU A 67 -7.98 2.37 7.33
C LEU A 67 -8.91 3.19 8.22
N GLN A 68 -8.72 4.51 8.29
CA GLN A 68 -9.61 5.41 9.03
C GLN A 68 -11.05 5.43 8.48
N LEU A 69 -11.24 5.24 7.17
CA LEU A 69 -12.57 5.12 6.58
C LEU A 69 -13.23 3.79 6.95
N LEU A 70 -12.46 2.69 6.94
CA LEU A 70 -12.95 1.36 7.31
C LEU A 70 -13.31 1.26 8.79
N GLU A 71 -12.52 1.87 9.67
CA GLU A 71 -12.78 1.89 11.12
C GLU A 71 -14.07 2.62 11.50
N LYS A 72 -14.65 3.42 10.60
CA LYS A 72 -15.98 4.03 10.81
C LYS A 72 -17.11 3.02 10.67
N ASP A 73 -16.90 1.91 9.97
CA ASP A 73 -17.86 0.81 9.92
C ASP A 73 -17.71 -0.05 11.19
N SER A 74 -18.73 -0.01 12.04
CA SER A 74 -18.77 -0.79 13.28
C SER A 74 -18.68 -2.30 13.04
N ASN A 75 -19.01 -2.78 11.84
CA ASN A 75 -18.94 -4.20 11.50
C ASN A 75 -17.52 -4.62 11.08
N TYR A 76 -16.66 -3.69 10.68
CA TYR A 76 -15.33 -3.98 10.14
C TYR A 76 -14.47 -4.80 11.11
N THR A 77 -14.59 -4.58 12.42
CA THR A 77 -13.85 -5.35 13.43
C THR A 77 -14.21 -6.84 13.42
N SER A 78 -15.46 -7.17 13.09
CA SER A 78 -16.00 -8.54 13.06
C SER A 78 -15.71 -9.30 11.76
N PHE A 79 -15.21 -8.62 10.73
CA PHE A 79 -14.91 -9.23 9.44
C PHE A 79 -13.78 -10.26 9.55
N SER A 80 -13.90 -11.32 8.75
CA SER A 80 -12.82 -12.28 8.52
C SER A 80 -11.60 -11.60 7.88
N PRO A 81 -10.41 -12.21 7.94
CA PRO A 81 -9.20 -11.67 7.29
C PRO A 81 -9.41 -11.40 5.79
N ARG A 82 -10.17 -12.26 5.11
CA ARG A 82 -10.51 -12.09 3.68
C ARG A 82 -11.38 -10.87 3.45
N GLU A 83 -12.46 -10.72 4.22
CA GLU A 83 -13.38 -9.58 4.11
C GLU A 83 -12.68 -8.27 4.46
N LYS A 84 -11.81 -8.25 5.47
CA LYS A 84 -10.97 -7.08 5.81
C LYS A 84 -10.06 -6.70 4.64
N LEU A 85 -9.40 -7.68 4.02
CA LEU A 85 -8.53 -7.41 2.88
C LEU A 85 -9.33 -6.90 1.67
N LEU A 86 -10.46 -7.53 1.33
CA LEU A 86 -11.35 -7.06 0.26
C LEU A 86 -11.81 -5.62 0.51
N SER A 87 -12.30 -5.32 1.71
CA SER A 87 -12.76 -3.99 2.10
C SER A 87 -11.64 -2.96 2.01
N PHE A 88 -10.43 -3.34 2.42
CA PHE A 88 -9.22 -2.54 2.22
C PHE A 88 -8.98 -2.23 0.75
N TYR A 89 -8.97 -3.24 -0.13
CA TYR A 89 -8.72 -3.01 -1.55
C TYR A 89 -9.77 -2.08 -2.17
N PHE A 90 -11.07 -2.33 -1.98
CA PHE A 90 -12.11 -1.46 -2.53
C PHE A 90 -11.96 -0.02 -2.04
N THR A 91 -11.83 0.18 -0.73
CA THR A 91 -11.71 1.52 -0.14
C THR A 91 -10.41 2.21 -0.56
N PHE A 92 -9.30 1.48 -0.64
CA PHE A 92 -8.00 2.02 -1.05
C PHE A 92 -8.06 2.52 -2.49
N PHE A 93 -8.65 1.74 -3.39
CA PHE A 93 -8.79 2.12 -4.80
C PHE A 93 -9.82 3.22 -5.02
N GLU A 94 -10.84 3.37 -4.17
CA GLU A 94 -11.69 4.56 -4.13
C GLU A 94 -10.89 5.82 -3.73
N VAL A 95 -10.05 5.73 -2.70
CA VAL A 95 -9.16 6.83 -2.28
C VAL A 95 -8.16 7.19 -3.38
N LEU A 96 -7.54 6.21 -4.04
CA LEU A 96 -6.68 6.46 -5.20
C LEU A 96 -7.45 7.10 -6.36
N THR A 97 -8.70 6.68 -6.58
CA THR A 97 -9.58 7.23 -7.62
C THR A 97 -9.92 8.69 -7.36
N ALA A 98 -10.20 9.07 -6.11
CA ALA A 98 -10.38 10.47 -5.73
C ALA A 98 -9.13 11.34 -6.00
N ASN A 99 -7.95 10.72 -6.03
CA ASN A 99 -6.65 11.37 -6.28
C ASN A 99 -6.02 10.97 -7.63
N ARG A 100 -6.83 10.48 -8.59
CA ARG A 100 -6.33 9.79 -9.79
C ARG A 100 -5.38 10.62 -10.62
N SER A 101 -5.64 11.92 -10.78
CA SER A 101 -4.78 12.80 -11.58
C SER A 101 -3.34 12.80 -11.05
N TYR A 102 -3.19 12.95 -9.73
CA TYR A 102 -1.87 12.92 -9.09
C TYR A 102 -1.23 11.54 -9.21
N VAL A 103 -1.95 10.49 -8.81
CA VAL A 103 -1.41 9.12 -8.84
C VAL A 103 -0.96 8.72 -10.25
N SER A 104 -1.78 9.02 -11.27
CA SER A 104 -1.46 8.71 -12.66
C SER A 104 -0.28 9.51 -13.18
N TYR A 105 -0.20 10.80 -12.85
CA TYR A 105 0.94 11.65 -13.23
C TYR A 105 2.23 11.11 -12.60
N THR A 106 2.23 10.97 -11.28
CA THR A 106 3.37 10.54 -10.49
C THR A 106 3.86 9.16 -10.93
N LEU A 107 2.97 8.17 -11.09
CA LEU A 107 3.38 6.80 -11.42
C LEU A 107 3.76 6.61 -12.90
N LYS A 108 3.31 7.46 -13.83
CA LYS A 108 3.77 7.46 -15.22
C LYS A 108 5.19 8.02 -15.38
N ASP A 109 5.53 9.03 -14.58
CA ASP A 109 6.84 9.67 -14.62
C ASP A 109 7.96 8.79 -14.07
N TYR A 110 7.65 7.88 -13.14
CA TYR A 110 8.60 6.88 -12.67
C TYR A 110 8.76 5.74 -13.68
N LYS A 111 9.46 6.05 -14.79
CA LYS A 111 9.81 5.16 -15.90
C LYS A 111 10.59 3.91 -15.46
N THR A 112 11.17 3.91 -14.26
CA THR A 112 11.93 2.77 -13.72
C THR A 112 11.26 2.20 -12.47
N ASN A 113 11.22 0.87 -12.39
CA ASN A 113 10.64 0.15 -11.24
C ASN A 113 11.33 0.52 -9.91
N LEU A 114 12.62 0.87 -9.94
CA LEU A 114 13.37 1.24 -8.73
C LEU A 114 12.87 2.53 -8.07
N GLN A 115 12.51 3.54 -8.86
CA GLN A 115 12.00 4.78 -8.29
C GLN A 115 10.60 4.57 -7.70
N ARG A 116 9.73 3.80 -8.38
CA ARG A 116 8.42 3.37 -7.86
C ARG A 116 8.53 2.69 -6.50
N LEU A 117 9.48 1.75 -6.36
CA LEU A 117 9.75 1.07 -5.09
C LEU A 117 10.19 2.03 -3.97
N LYS A 118 10.91 3.11 -4.30
CA LYS A 118 11.33 4.11 -3.30
C LYS A 118 10.16 4.93 -2.77
N ILE A 119 9.25 5.39 -3.63
CA ILE A 119 8.10 6.21 -3.15
C ILE A 119 7.12 5.34 -2.37
N PHE A 120 7.00 4.07 -2.75
CA PHE A 120 6.18 3.10 -2.04
C PHE A 120 6.82 2.54 -0.76
N SER A 121 8.01 2.96 -0.34
CA SER A 121 8.70 2.33 0.80
C SER A 121 7.91 2.44 2.11
N GLU A 122 7.32 3.60 2.39
CA GLU A 122 6.48 3.78 3.59
C GLU A 122 5.16 3.02 3.46
N LEU A 123 4.51 3.09 2.29
CA LEU A 123 3.32 2.30 2.00
C LEU A 123 3.57 0.80 2.22
N LYS A 124 4.70 0.27 1.75
CA LYS A 124 5.07 -1.14 1.93
C LYS A 124 5.16 -1.51 3.41
N SER A 125 5.80 -0.66 4.23
CA SER A 125 5.91 -0.92 5.67
C SER A 125 4.53 -1.01 6.32
N SER A 126 3.69 0.01 6.13
CA SER A 126 2.36 0.04 6.74
C SER A 126 1.42 -1.02 6.19
N PHE A 127 1.53 -1.35 4.91
CA PHE A 127 0.77 -2.45 4.30
C PHE A 127 1.18 -3.81 4.88
N ASN A 128 2.48 -4.08 5.04
CA ASN A 128 2.94 -5.32 5.67
C ASN A 128 2.49 -5.42 7.13
N GLU A 129 2.52 -4.32 7.89
CA GLU A 129 1.97 -4.27 9.25
C GLU A 129 0.48 -4.61 9.26
N PHE A 130 -0.29 -4.06 8.32
CA PHE A 130 -1.70 -4.40 8.15
C PHE A 130 -1.91 -5.87 7.80
N ILE A 131 -1.18 -6.43 6.83
CA ILE A 131 -1.29 -7.86 6.47
C ILE A 131 -0.97 -8.75 7.68
N ASN A 132 0.06 -8.41 8.47
CA ASN A 132 0.35 -9.15 9.71
C ASN A 132 -0.77 -9.03 10.74
N SER A 133 -1.43 -7.88 10.84
CA SER A 133 -2.56 -7.66 11.76
C SER A 133 -3.85 -8.41 11.36
N LEU A 134 -3.95 -8.86 10.10
CA LEU A 134 -5.09 -9.66 9.65
C LEU A 134 -5.06 -11.09 10.19
N GLU A 135 -3.92 -11.54 10.74
CA GLU A 135 -3.76 -12.89 11.29
C GLU A 135 -4.22 -14.00 10.33
N ILE A 136 -3.92 -13.83 9.04
CA ILE A 136 -4.25 -14.81 7.99
C ILE A 136 -3.63 -16.15 8.37
N GLU A 137 -4.47 -17.18 8.49
CA GLU A 137 -4.05 -18.52 8.87
C GLU A 137 -3.01 -19.07 7.89
N THR A 138 -1.88 -19.52 8.44
CA THR A 138 -0.85 -20.27 7.73
C THR A 138 -0.81 -21.70 8.25
N ILE A 139 -0.10 -22.60 7.55
CA ILE A 139 0.02 -23.98 8.02
C ILE A 139 0.83 -24.00 9.31
N GLU A 140 0.23 -24.49 10.39
CA GLU A 140 0.95 -24.69 11.65
C GLU A 140 2.12 -25.66 11.43
N THR A 141 3.30 -25.23 11.83
CA THR A 141 4.48 -26.08 11.87
C THR A 141 5.06 -26.06 13.28
N LYS A 142 5.72 -27.16 13.67
CA LYS A 142 6.48 -27.19 14.93
C LYS A 142 7.88 -26.55 14.77
N HIS A 143 8.12 -25.81 13.69
CA HIS A 143 9.42 -25.28 13.29
C HIS A 143 9.34 -23.76 13.06
N LYS A 144 9.89 -22.98 14.00
CA LYS A 144 9.86 -21.51 13.96
C LYS A 144 10.40 -20.92 12.65
N ASP A 145 11.43 -21.52 12.06
CA ASP A 145 12.02 -21.05 10.80
C ASP A 145 11.02 -21.15 9.64
N ILE A 146 10.28 -22.26 9.56
CA ILE A 146 9.29 -22.49 8.51
C ILE A 146 8.09 -21.56 8.70
N ASP A 147 7.64 -21.36 9.94
CA ASP A 147 6.58 -20.39 10.24
C ASP A 147 6.99 -18.96 9.85
N SER A 148 8.24 -18.57 10.15
CA SER A 148 8.76 -17.25 9.77
C SER A 148 8.85 -17.07 8.25
N PHE A 149 9.24 -18.12 7.53
CA PHE A 149 9.30 -18.13 6.07
C PHE A 149 7.90 -18.00 5.47
N GLN A 150 6.92 -18.75 5.96
CA GLN A 150 5.52 -18.63 5.54
C GLN A 150 4.99 -17.21 5.72
N LYS A 151 5.19 -16.60 6.90
CA LYS A 151 4.78 -15.21 7.16
C LYS A 151 5.46 -14.22 6.22
N LYS A 152 6.76 -14.40 5.95
CA LYS A 152 7.48 -13.54 5.01
C LYS A 152 6.96 -13.70 3.58
N ALA A 153 6.73 -14.93 3.13
CA ALA A 153 6.18 -15.22 1.81
C ALA A 153 4.77 -14.64 1.65
N LEU A 154 3.92 -14.74 2.67
CA LEU A 154 2.61 -14.12 2.71
C LEU A 154 2.69 -12.60 2.54
N ASN A 155 3.50 -11.91 3.34
CA ASN A 155 3.66 -10.45 3.24
C ASN A 155 4.17 -10.02 1.85
N GLU A 156 5.21 -10.68 1.33
CA GLU A 156 5.76 -10.31 0.03
C GLU A 156 4.79 -10.63 -1.13
N SER A 157 4.04 -11.74 -1.06
CA SER A 157 3.02 -12.06 -2.07
C SER A 157 1.84 -11.07 -2.04
N ALA A 158 1.37 -10.69 -0.85
CA ALA A 158 0.35 -9.66 -0.69
C ALA A 158 0.84 -8.30 -1.24
N TRP A 159 2.10 -7.94 -0.97
CA TRP A 159 2.69 -6.73 -1.52
C TRP A 159 2.74 -6.76 -3.05
N ILE A 160 3.15 -7.88 -3.65
CA ILE A 160 3.14 -8.07 -5.10
C ILE A 160 1.71 -7.96 -5.65
N GLN A 161 0.72 -8.57 -4.99
CA GLN A 161 -0.68 -8.46 -5.38
C GLN A 161 -1.14 -7.00 -5.40
N LEU A 162 -0.81 -6.21 -4.37
CA LEU A 162 -1.13 -4.78 -4.34
C LEU A 162 -0.50 -4.03 -5.52
N LEU A 163 0.79 -4.27 -5.82
CA LEU A 163 1.47 -3.64 -6.94
C LEU A 163 0.84 -3.98 -8.30
N ILE A 164 0.49 -5.26 -8.51
CA ILE A 164 -0.19 -5.68 -9.74
C ILE A 164 -1.57 -5.04 -9.83
N THR A 165 -2.30 -4.92 -8.72
CA THR A 165 -3.61 -4.26 -8.69
C THR A 165 -3.49 -2.77 -9.03
N ILE A 166 -2.47 -2.08 -8.51
CA ILE A 166 -2.19 -0.68 -8.85
C ILE A 166 -1.92 -0.53 -10.35
N GLU A 167 -1.10 -1.41 -10.92
CA GLU A 167 -0.79 -1.40 -12.36
C GLU A 167 -2.04 -1.69 -13.20
N PHE A 168 -2.87 -2.65 -12.80
CA PHE A 168 -4.14 -2.94 -13.47
C PHE A 168 -5.08 -1.72 -13.45
N TRP A 169 -5.26 -1.09 -12.29
CA TRP A 169 -6.11 0.10 -12.11
C TRP A 169 -5.63 1.33 -12.88
N LEU A 170 -4.31 1.50 -13.04
CA LEU A 170 -3.75 2.58 -13.88
C LEU A 170 -4.13 2.40 -15.36
N GLN A 171 -4.24 1.15 -15.81
CA GLN A 171 -4.57 0.80 -17.20
C GLN A 171 -6.08 0.62 -17.44
N ASP A 172 -6.88 0.54 -16.38
CA ASP A 172 -8.31 0.34 -16.48
C ASP A 172 -9.01 1.59 -17.03
N ALA A 173 -9.60 1.43 -18.22
CA ALA A 173 -10.38 2.44 -18.93
C ALA A 173 -11.90 2.17 -18.86
N SER A 174 -12.34 1.19 -18.08
CA SER A 174 -13.77 0.92 -17.87
C SER A 174 -14.44 2.02 -17.06
N ALA A 175 -15.77 2.16 -17.21
CA ALA A 175 -16.52 3.16 -16.47
C ALA A 175 -16.40 2.88 -14.96
N LYS A 176 -16.03 3.91 -14.19
CA LYS A 176 -15.81 3.81 -12.73
C LYS A 176 -14.80 2.74 -12.30
N PHE A 177 -13.94 2.26 -13.19
CA PHE A 177 -12.94 1.22 -12.90
C PHE A 177 -13.55 -0.13 -12.48
N GLU A 178 -14.73 -0.48 -13.01
CA GLU A 178 -15.42 -1.74 -12.70
C GLU A 178 -14.56 -3.00 -12.96
N LYS A 179 -13.62 -2.95 -13.92
CA LYS A 179 -12.71 -4.09 -14.16
C LYS A 179 -11.69 -4.25 -13.05
N THR A 180 -11.26 -3.14 -12.43
CA THR A 180 -10.40 -3.17 -11.24
C THR A 180 -11.14 -3.83 -10.08
N ASP A 181 -12.41 -3.52 -9.88
CA ASP A 181 -13.23 -4.16 -8.83
C ASP A 181 -13.34 -5.67 -9.05
N ILE A 182 -13.59 -6.10 -10.29
CA ILE A 182 -13.60 -7.51 -10.67
C ILE A 182 -12.23 -8.16 -10.43
N PHE A 183 -11.14 -7.46 -10.77
CA PHE A 183 -9.78 -7.96 -10.55
C PHE A 183 -9.48 -8.12 -9.06
N ILE A 184 -9.84 -7.15 -8.21
CA ILE A 184 -9.70 -7.21 -6.76
C ILE A 184 -10.43 -8.44 -6.21
N GLU A 185 -11.71 -8.60 -6.55
CA GLU A 185 -12.51 -9.73 -6.08
C GLU A 185 -11.88 -11.07 -6.47
N LYS A 186 -11.51 -11.22 -7.75
CA LYS A 186 -10.93 -12.47 -8.25
C LYS A 186 -9.57 -12.75 -7.64
N SER A 187 -8.68 -11.76 -7.60
CA SER A 187 -7.30 -11.94 -7.12
C SER A 187 -7.25 -12.22 -5.62
N VAL A 188 -7.99 -11.48 -4.80
CA VAL A 188 -8.03 -11.71 -3.34
C VAL A 188 -8.64 -13.08 -3.02
N ASN A 189 -9.79 -13.43 -3.63
CA ASN A 189 -10.39 -14.74 -3.40
C ASN A 189 -9.45 -15.87 -3.82
N THR A 190 -8.81 -15.75 -4.99
CA THR A 190 -7.84 -16.74 -5.47
C THR A 190 -6.67 -16.90 -4.50
N SER A 191 -6.12 -15.81 -3.97
CA SER A 191 -5.01 -15.87 -3.00
C SER A 191 -5.40 -16.62 -1.72
N PHE A 192 -6.60 -16.38 -1.17
CA PHE A 192 -7.08 -17.14 -0.02
C PHE A 192 -7.42 -18.59 -0.34
N GLU A 193 -7.90 -18.90 -1.55
CA GLU A 193 -8.12 -20.28 -1.99
C GLU A 193 -6.79 -21.04 -2.10
N ILE A 194 -5.75 -20.43 -2.70
CA ILE A 194 -4.40 -21.01 -2.82
C ILE A 194 -3.80 -21.34 -1.45
N LEU A 195 -3.99 -20.49 -0.43
CA LEU A 195 -3.50 -20.77 0.92
C LEU A 195 -4.12 -22.04 1.53
N ASN A 196 -5.32 -22.41 1.08
CA ASN A 196 -6.09 -23.53 1.62
C ASN A 196 -5.93 -24.84 0.84
N ILE A 197 -5.25 -24.85 -0.32
CA ILE A 197 -5.18 -26.05 -1.16
C ILE A 197 -4.25 -27.13 -0.59
N SER A 198 -4.64 -28.40 -0.77
CA SER A 198 -3.85 -29.56 -0.33
C SER A 198 -2.42 -29.62 -0.93
N PRO A 199 -2.18 -29.27 -2.21
CA PRO A 199 -0.83 -29.26 -2.76
C PRO A 199 0.15 -28.33 -2.05
N LEU A 200 -0.32 -27.16 -1.60
CA LEU A 200 0.52 -26.24 -0.82
C LEU A 200 0.92 -26.88 0.51
N LYS A 201 -0.02 -27.57 1.17
CA LYS A 201 0.26 -28.36 2.38
C LYS A 201 1.34 -29.40 2.14
N SER A 202 1.23 -30.17 1.05
CA SER A 202 2.22 -31.18 0.68
C SER A 202 3.61 -30.60 0.39
N ILE A 203 3.72 -29.43 -0.25
CA ILE A 203 5.01 -28.75 -0.48
C ILE A 203 5.66 -28.34 0.84
N ILE A 204 4.87 -27.77 1.75
CA ILE A 204 5.36 -27.36 3.07
C ILE A 204 5.77 -28.58 3.89
N ASP A 205 5.01 -29.67 3.85
CA ASP A 205 5.34 -30.92 4.54
C ASP A 205 6.61 -31.59 3.97
N LEU A 206 6.82 -31.56 2.65
CA LEU A 206 8.08 -31.98 2.04
C LEU A 206 9.25 -31.11 2.54
N GLY A 207 9.05 -29.79 2.62
CA GLY A 207 10.05 -28.87 3.18
C GLY A 207 10.40 -29.19 4.63
N LYS A 208 9.40 -29.50 5.47
CA LYS A 208 9.60 -29.98 6.85
C LYS A 208 10.44 -31.26 6.88
N PHE A 209 10.11 -32.24 6.03
CA PHE A 209 10.85 -33.50 5.94
C PHE A 209 12.31 -33.26 5.59
N LEU A 210 12.60 -32.51 4.52
CA LEU A 210 13.97 -32.23 4.08
C LEU A 210 14.79 -31.47 5.15
N TYR A 211 14.18 -30.54 5.88
CA TYR A 211 14.83 -29.83 6.97
C TYR A 211 15.20 -30.78 8.13
N ASN A 212 14.30 -31.68 8.51
CA ASN A 212 14.54 -32.66 9.57
C ASN A 212 15.65 -33.66 9.20
N GLU A 213 15.64 -34.18 7.98
CA GLU A 213 16.70 -35.09 7.50
C GLU A 213 18.07 -34.40 7.51
N LYS A 214 18.13 -33.13 7.09
CA LYS A 214 19.38 -32.35 7.11
C LYS A 214 19.93 -32.17 8.53
N ILE A 215 19.08 -31.99 9.54
CA ILE A 215 19.49 -31.89 10.94
C ILE A 215 19.95 -33.25 11.48
N GLN A 216 19.30 -34.36 11.09
CA GLN A 216 19.69 -35.70 11.54
C GLN A 216 21.00 -36.21 10.92
N MET A 217 21.38 -35.66 9.76
CA MET A 217 22.66 -35.97 9.09
C MET A 217 23.85 -35.14 9.60
N GLN A 218 23.65 -34.19 10.52
CA GLN A 218 24.71 -33.40 11.17
C GLN A 218 24.98 -33.90 12.60
#